data_AF-A0A9P7YM28-F1
#
_entry.id   AF-A0A9P7YM28-F1
#
_cell.length_a   1.000
_cell.length_b   1.000
_cell.length_c   1.000
_cell.angle_alpha   90.00
_cell.angle_beta   90.00
_cell.angle_gamma   90.00
#
_symmetry.space_group_name_H-M   'P 1'
#
loop_
_entity.id
_entity.type
_entity.pdbx_description
1 polymer ?
#
loop_
_entity_poly.entity_id
_entity_poly.type
_entity_poly.pdbx_seq_one_letter_code
_entity_poly.pdbx_strand_id
1 'polypeptide(L)'
;MDGSKRKSENSGSGHHQRKTHKTSQQVDFPCDFDGCRSSFRCQFNLMRHKSSIHGSKRPCPLEGCNYASGRPDKMKEHIKRMHSFVSE
;
A
#
# COMPACT_ATOMS: atom_id res chain seq x y z
N MET A 1 8.67 25.54 23.33
CA MET A 1 8.19 24.17 23.61
C MET A 1 7.50 23.70 22.35
N ASP A 2 8.09 22.67 21.77
CA ASP A 2 7.80 22.10 20.45
C ASP A 2 6.41 21.45 20.41
N GLY A 3 5.72 21.60 19.29
CA GLY A 3 4.37 21.09 19.07
C GLY A 3 3.96 21.20 17.61
N SER A 4 4.81 20.65 16.73
CA SER A 4 4.67 20.67 15.27
C SER A 4 3.39 19.95 14.80
N LYS A 5 2.28 20.68 14.68
CA LYS A 5 1.04 20.19 14.07
C LYS A 5 1.10 20.39 12.56
N ARG A 6 1.59 19.38 11.84
CA ARG A 6 1.59 19.37 10.37
C ARG A 6 0.14 19.29 9.85
N LYS A 7 -0.40 20.43 9.45
CA LYS A 7 -1.56 20.54 8.55
C LYS A 7 -1.00 20.47 7.13
N SER A 8 -1.46 19.51 6.32
CA SER A 8 -1.11 19.45 4.90
C SER A 8 -2.17 20.22 4.11
N GLU A 9 -1.77 21.31 3.47
CA GLU A 9 -2.63 22.16 2.65
C GLU A 9 -2.61 21.74 1.18
N ASN A 10 -3.81 21.41 0.70
CA ASN A 10 -4.46 21.69 -0.59
C ASN A 10 -3.65 21.87 -1.90
N SER A 11 -4.10 21.17 -2.96
CA SER A 11 -3.96 21.64 -4.35
C SER A 11 -5.22 21.24 -5.12
N GLY A 12 -5.96 22.25 -5.58
CA GLY A 12 -7.28 22.10 -6.19
C GLY A 12 -7.25 21.62 -7.64
N SER A 13 -8.32 20.95 -8.04
CA SER A 13 -8.84 20.89 -9.40
C SER A 13 -10.34 20.59 -9.31
N GLY A 14 -11.15 21.39 -10.00
CA GLY A 14 -12.57 21.56 -9.74
C GLY A 14 -13.41 20.28 -9.78
N HIS A 15 -14.24 20.09 -8.75
CA HIS A 15 -15.29 19.08 -8.76
C HIS A 15 -16.57 19.67 -9.36
N HIS A 16 -16.74 19.53 -10.67
CA HIS A 16 -18.08 19.47 -11.23
C HIS A 16 -18.73 18.22 -10.61
N GLN A 17 -19.62 18.42 -9.63
CA GLN A 17 -20.46 17.36 -9.06
C GLN A 17 -21.43 16.88 -10.16
N ARG A 18 -20.93 16.07 -11.10
CA ARG A 18 -21.74 15.34 -12.07
C ARG A 18 -21.08 13.99 -12.31
N LYS A 19 -21.55 13.00 -11.56
CA LYS A 19 -22.52 12.01 -12.04
C LYS A 19 -22.65 10.95 -10.96
N THR A 20 -23.85 10.84 -10.43
CA THR A 20 -24.37 9.63 -9.80
C THR A 20 -24.35 8.50 -10.84
N HIS A 21 -23.21 7.86 -11.04
CA HIS A 21 -23.17 6.55 -11.70
C HIS A 21 -23.43 5.47 -10.65
N LYS A 22 -24.68 5.44 -10.19
CA LYS A 22 -25.26 4.23 -9.61
C LYS A 22 -25.46 3.27 -10.78
N THR A 23 -24.40 2.55 -11.16
CA THR A 23 -24.50 1.46 -12.12
C THR A 23 -23.99 0.18 -11.49
N SER A 24 -24.97 -0.64 -11.11
CA SER A 24 -24.93 -2.11 -11.13
C SER A 24 -23.77 -2.79 -10.41
N GLN A 25 -24.06 -3.31 -9.21
CA GLN A 25 -23.42 -4.51 -8.66
C GLN A 25 -21.88 -4.49 -8.69
N GLN A 26 -21.25 -3.42 -8.23
CA GLN A 26 -19.80 -3.45 -8.00
C GLN A 26 -19.58 -4.43 -6.85
N VAL A 27 -19.08 -5.63 -7.15
CA VAL A 27 -18.59 -6.54 -6.11
C VAL A 27 -17.38 -5.86 -5.50
N ASP A 28 -17.62 -4.99 -4.52
CA ASP A 28 -16.60 -4.51 -3.62
C ASP A 28 -16.10 -5.76 -2.88
N PHE A 29 -14.81 -6.04 -2.99
CA PHE A 29 -14.14 -7.09 -2.25
C PHE A 29 -13.60 -6.47 -0.97
N PRO A 30 -14.36 -6.49 0.15
CA PRO A 30 -13.88 -5.95 1.42
C PRO A 30 -12.76 -6.83 1.97
N CYS A 31 -11.87 -6.23 2.75
CA CYS A 31 -10.89 -6.99 3.48
C CYS A 31 -11.52 -7.62 4.73
N ASP A 32 -11.51 -8.96 4.79
CA ASP A 32 -12.05 -9.73 5.92
C ASP A 32 -11.18 -9.70 7.19
N PHE A 33 -10.21 -8.79 7.29
CA PHE A 33 -9.29 -8.74 8.44
C PHE A 33 -9.84 -7.81 9.52
N ASP A 34 -9.80 -8.27 10.77
CA ASP A 34 -10.34 -7.53 11.91
C ASP A 34 -9.66 -6.16 12.07
N GLY A 35 -10.46 -5.09 12.10
CA GLY A 35 -9.97 -3.71 12.14
C GLY A 35 -9.58 -3.09 10.78
N CYS A 36 -9.65 -3.84 9.67
CA CYS A 36 -9.38 -3.29 8.33
C CYS A 36 -10.68 -2.87 7.62
N ARG A 37 -10.79 -1.58 7.26
CA ARG A 37 -11.96 -1.02 6.54
C ARG A 37 -11.69 -0.77 5.05
N SER A 38 -10.72 -1.47 4.47
CA SER A 38 -10.37 -1.31 3.05
C SER A 38 -11.25 -2.20 2.17
N SER A 39 -11.76 -1.64 1.07
CA SER A 39 -12.49 -2.36 0.03
C SER A 39 -11.88 -2.10 -1.34
N PHE A 40 -11.95 -3.10 -2.21
CA PHE A 40 -11.33 -3.03 -3.54
C PHE A 40 -12.31 -3.47 -4.62
N ARG A 41 -12.22 -2.82 -5.79
CA ARG A 41 -13.06 -3.14 -6.95
C ARG A 41 -12.79 -4.53 -7.56
N CYS A 42 -11.64 -5.15 -7.26
CA CYS A 42 -11.24 -6.44 -7.80
C CYS A 42 -10.55 -7.31 -6.74
N GLN A 43 -10.77 -8.63 -6.83
CA GLN A 43 -10.16 -9.61 -5.93
C GLN A 43 -8.63 -9.59 -5.94
N PHE A 44 -7.99 -9.38 -7.10
CA PHE A 44 -6.53 -9.26 -7.20
C PHE A 44 -5.98 -8.13 -6.30
N ASN A 45 -6.66 -6.99 -6.28
CA ASN A 45 -6.25 -5.85 -5.46
C ASN A 45 -6.43 -6.15 -3.97
N LEU A 46 -7.53 -6.82 -3.59
CA LEU A 46 -7.75 -7.28 -2.23
C LEU A 46 -6.68 -8.27 -1.79
N MET A 47 -6.35 -9.26 -2.62
CA MET A 47 -5.35 -10.28 -2.31
C MET A 47 -3.95 -9.66 -2.13
N ARG A 48 -3.59 -8.70 -2.98
CA ARG A 48 -2.35 -7.93 -2.82
C ARG A 48 -2.34 -7.11 -1.53
N HIS A 49 -3.47 -6.47 -1.19
CA HIS A 49 -3.61 -5.75 0.08
C HIS A 49 -3.45 -6.68 1.28
N LYS A 50 -4.16 -7.82 1.28
CA LYS A 50 -4.05 -8.84 2.33
C LYS A 50 -2.61 -9.29 2.49
N SER A 51 -1.93 -9.68 1.42
CA SER A 51 -0.52 -10.10 1.48
C SER A 51 0.43 -9.02 2.02
N SER A 52 0.21 -7.76 1.65
CA SER A 52 1.13 -6.67 2.03
C SER A 52 0.88 -6.10 3.43
N ILE A 53 -0.37 -6.09 3.90
CA ILE A 53 -0.77 -5.46 5.16
C ILE A 53 -0.98 -6.50 6.26
N HIS A 54 -1.67 -7.59 5.92
CA HIS A 54 -2.09 -8.64 6.86
C HIS A 54 -1.26 -9.93 6.72
N GLY A 55 -0.51 -10.07 5.63
CA GLY A 55 0.35 -11.21 5.37
C GLY A 55 1.70 -11.10 6.07
N SER A 56 2.42 -12.22 6.08
CA SER A 56 3.76 -12.28 6.62
C SER A 56 4.73 -11.48 5.76
N LYS A 57 5.27 -10.41 6.34
CA LYS A 57 6.38 -9.68 5.74
C LYS A 57 7.63 -10.56 5.80
N ARG A 58 8.35 -10.65 4.69
CA ARG A 58 9.64 -11.33 4.65
C ARG A 58 10.75 -10.29 4.89
N PRO A 59 11.68 -10.54 5.83
CA PRO A 59 12.83 -9.68 6.00
C PRO A 59 13.72 -9.70 4.75
N CYS A 60 14.51 -8.65 4.56
CA CYS A 60 15.52 -8.58 3.52
C CYS A 60 16.54 -9.72 3.73
N PRO A 61 16.94 -10.44 2.68
CA PRO A 61 17.91 -11.53 2.78
C PRO A 61 19.34 -11.05 3.07
N LEU A 62 19.59 -9.74 3.06
CA LEU A 62 20.93 -9.19 3.25
C LEU A 62 21.19 -8.92 4.73
N GLU A 63 22.35 -9.40 5.20
CA GLU A 63 22.76 -9.28 6.59
C GLU A 63 22.90 -7.82 7.01
N GLY A 64 22.43 -7.51 8.21
CA GLY A 64 22.40 -6.14 8.74
C GLY A 64 21.24 -5.28 8.24
N CYS A 65 20.35 -5.80 7.38
CA CYS A 65 19.18 -5.06 6.93
C CYS A 65 17.92 -5.37 7.75
N ASN A 66 17.34 -4.34 8.38
CA ASN A 66 16.09 -4.46 9.14
C ASN A 66 14.83 -4.20 8.28
N TYR A 67 14.96 -4.16 6.94
CA TYR A 67 13.82 -3.96 6.05
C TYR A 67 13.04 -5.26 5.90
N ALA A 68 11.70 -5.20 5.97
CA ALA A 68 10.83 -6.35 5.73
C ALA A 68 9.62 -5.95 4.89
N SER A 69 9.31 -6.75 3.89
CA SER A 69 8.17 -6.52 3.00
C SER A 69 7.51 -7.84 2.61
N GLY A 70 6.19 -7.85 2.53
CA GLY A 70 5.43 -8.96 1.96
C GLY A 70 5.40 -8.95 0.43
N ARG A 71 5.96 -7.91 -0.21
CA ARG A 71 5.90 -7.70 -1.66
C ARG A 71 7.25 -7.89 -2.33
N PRO A 72 7.37 -8.79 -3.34
CA PRO A 72 8.63 -9.06 -4.01
C PRO A 72 9.12 -7.87 -4.85
N ASP A 73 8.20 -7.12 -5.47
CA ASP A 73 8.56 -5.93 -6.24
C ASP A 73 9.23 -4.85 -5.38
N LYS A 74 8.74 -4.68 -4.15
CA LYS A 74 9.31 -3.75 -3.17
C LYS A 74 10.62 -4.25 -2.59
N MET A 75 10.76 -5.56 -2.39
CA MET A 75 12.04 -6.15 -1.99
C MET A 75 13.12 -5.92 -3.07
N LYS A 76 12.79 -6.16 -4.34
CA LYS A 76 13.73 -5.95 -5.45
C LYS A 76 14.14 -4.49 -5.59
N GLU A 77 13.18 -3.57 -5.50
CA GLU A 77 13.46 -2.13 -5.50
C GLU A 77 14.32 -1.72 -4.30
N HIS A 78 14.01 -2.23 -3.11
CA HIS A 78 14.79 -1.98 -1.89
C HIS A 78 16.22 -2.47 -2.04
N ILE A 79 16.44 -3.72 -2.47
CA ILE A 79 17.79 -4.27 -2.70
C ILE A 79 18.51 -3.43 -3.74
N LYS A 80 17.88 -3.09 -4.86
CA LYS A 80 18.51 -2.26 -5.88
C LYS A 80 18.92 -0.87 -5.38
N ARG A 81 18.20 -0.28 -4.42
CA ARG A 81 18.45 1.10 -3.96
C ARG A 81 19.35 1.15 -2.72
N MET A 82 19.15 0.23 -1.79
CA MET A 82 19.85 0.19 -0.50
C MET A 82 21.03 -0.77 -0.50
N HIS A 83 20.96 -1.79 -1.35
CA HIS A 83 21.96 -2.84 -1.46
C HIS A 83 22.47 -2.95 -2.90
N SER A 84 22.53 -1.82 -3.61
CA SER A 84 23.05 -1.70 -4.98
C SER A 84 24.53 -2.13 -5.13
N PHE A 85 25.13 -2.64 -4.06
CA PHE A 85 26.46 -3.20 -3.94
C PHE A 85 26.37 -4.71 -3.66
N VAL A 86 25.85 -5.48 -4.61
CA VAL A 86 26.24 -6.90 -4.73
C VAL A 86 26.33 -7.22 -6.22
N SER A 87 27.50 -6.90 -6.78
CA SER A 87 28.13 -7.72 -7.79
C SER A 87 28.91 -8.79 -7.04
N GLU A 88 28.53 -10.06 -7.17
CA GLU A 88 29.35 -11.16 -7.68
C GLU A 88 28.50 -12.42 -7.85
#